data_AF-A0A6S6RXP3-F1
#
_entry.id   AF-A0A6S6RXP3-F1
#
_cell.length_a   1.000
_cell.length_b   1.000
_cell.length_c   1.000
_cell.angle_alpha   90.00
_cell.angle_beta   90.00
_cell.angle_gamma   90.00
#
_symmetry.space_group_name_H-M   'P 1'
#
loop_
_entity.id
_entity.type
_entity.pdbx_description
1 polymer ?
#
loop_
_entity_poly.entity_id
_entity_poly.type
_entity_poly.pdbx_seq_one_letter_code
_entity_poly.pdbx_strand_id
1 'polypeptide(L)'
;MAEKAYQRSGGYQALIELLPIMQKEKLYSAEEIDKLRKDAYKGLINQYMAEGGSENLKNWWQSQGRKIRHDLVLQSIIAACLIECDDSEAAEKIIITGLKQQYDQHLLLLVPRLQINDSKAMNKILINLIKQSGGATPLLNSTLGQLALQHGEWARSGKVF
;
A
#
# COMPACT_ATOMS: atom_id res chain seq x y z
N MET A 1 -20.36 1.75 -13.84
CA MET A 1 -20.87 3.09 -14.25
C MET A 1 -20.44 4.20 -13.29
N ALA A 2 -20.37 3.96 -11.97
CA ALA A 2 -19.93 4.97 -10.99
C ALA A 2 -18.48 5.46 -11.20
N GLU A 3 -17.52 4.56 -11.47
CA GLU A 3 -16.11 4.96 -11.71
C GLU A 3 -15.96 6.00 -12.84
N LYS A 4 -16.65 5.82 -13.96
CA LYS A 4 -16.58 6.76 -15.10
C LYS A 4 -17.22 8.13 -14.81
N ALA A 5 -18.18 8.18 -13.89
CA ALA A 5 -18.83 9.44 -13.49
C ALA A 5 -17.92 10.29 -12.59
N TYR A 6 -17.09 9.66 -11.75
CA TYR A 6 -16.19 10.35 -10.83
C TYR A 6 -14.85 10.75 -11.45
N GLN A 7 -14.34 9.98 -12.42
CA GLN A 7 -13.10 10.28 -13.17
C GLN A 7 -13.11 11.64 -13.89
N ARG A 8 -14.29 12.14 -14.29
CA ARG A 8 -14.41 13.36 -15.12
C ARG A 8 -14.67 14.66 -14.33
N SER A 9 -14.90 14.58 -13.02
CA SER A 9 -15.41 15.72 -12.23
C SER A 9 -14.57 16.10 -11.01
N GLY A 10 -13.47 15.39 -10.72
CA GLY A 10 -12.83 15.48 -9.40
C GLY A 10 -13.68 14.81 -8.29
N GLY A 11 -14.61 13.93 -8.69
CA GLY A 11 -15.63 13.38 -7.80
C GLY A 11 -15.12 12.41 -6.75
N TYR A 12 -13.90 11.86 -6.89
CA TYR A 12 -13.35 10.94 -5.89
C TYR A 12 -13.09 11.61 -4.54
N GLN A 13 -12.52 12.82 -4.55
CA GLN A 13 -12.31 13.61 -3.34
C GLN A 13 -13.65 13.99 -2.69
N ALA A 14 -14.60 14.48 -3.49
CA ALA A 14 -15.95 14.79 -3.03
C ALA A 14 -16.67 13.55 -2.44
N LEU A 15 -16.52 12.39 -3.07
CA LEU A 15 -17.08 11.13 -2.55
C LEU A 15 -16.46 10.78 -1.19
N ILE A 16 -15.14 10.88 -1.04
CA ILE A 16 -14.46 10.64 0.24
C ILE A 16 -15.01 11.55 1.35
N GLU A 17 -15.27 12.81 1.04
CA GLU A 17 -15.84 13.79 1.97
C GLU A 17 -17.31 13.49 2.33
N LEU A 18 -18.07 12.89 1.42
CA LEU A 18 -19.47 12.51 1.61
C LEU A 18 -19.67 11.19 2.37
N LEU A 19 -18.71 10.26 2.33
CA LEU A 19 -18.85 8.94 2.97
C LEU A 19 -19.23 8.98 4.46
N PRO A 20 -18.66 9.87 5.32
CA PRO A 20 -19.07 9.97 6.72
C PRO A 20 -20.54 10.37 6.87
N ILE A 21 -21.05 11.21 5.97
CA ILE A 21 -22.45 11.65 5.97
C ILE A 21 -23.33 10.47 5.54
N MET A 22 -22.98 9.78 4.46
CA MET A 22 -23.71 8.59 3.98
C MET A 22 -23.79 7.49 5.05
N GLN A 23 -22.71 7.29 5.81
CA GLN A 23 -22.68 6.36 6.93
C GLN A 23 -23.62 6.77 8.06
N LYS A 24 -23.67 8.07 8.38
CA LYS A 24 -24.54 8.62 9.43
C LYS A 24 -26.02 8.46 9.09
N GLU A 25 -26.39 8.67 7.82
CA GLU A 25 -27.75 8.53 7.33
C GLU A 25 -28.20 7.05 7.20
N LYS A 26 -27.31 6.08 7.47
CA LYS A 26 -27.56 4.63 7.40
C LYS A 26 -28.17 4.15 6.08
N LEU A 27 -27.87 4.86 4.99
CA LEU A 27 -28.35 4.52 3.64
C LEU A 27 -27.65 3.28 3.07
N TYR A 28 -26.50 2.92 3.64
CA TYR A 28 -25.63 1.82 3.22
C TYR A 28 -25.09 1.06 4.44
N SER A 29 -24.74 -0.20 4.23
CA SER A 29 -24.04 -1.00 5.23
C SER A 29 -22.62 -0.48 5.49
N ALA A 30 -22.02 -0.86 6.62
CA ALA A 30 -20.65 -0.48 6.92
C ALA A 30 -19.66 -1.06 5.89
N GLU A 31 -19.93 -2.27 5.39
CA GLU A 31 -19.14 -2.93 4.35
C GLU A 31 -19.27 -2.22 3.00
N GLU A 32 -20.47 -1.75 2.64
CA GLU A 32 -20.69 -0.97 1.42
C GLU A 32 -19.97 0.38 1.47
N ILE A 33 -20.03 1.07 2.62
CA ILE A 33 -19.28 2.32 2.83
C ILE A 33 -17.77 2.08 2.76
N ASP A 34 -17.26 1.01 3.36
CA ASP A 34 -15.83 0.67 3.31
C ASP A 34 -15.36 0.33 1.90
N LYS A 35 -16.18 -0.40 1.13
CA LYS A 35 -15.91 -0.69 -0.28
C LYS A 35 -15.89 0.59 -1.12
N LEU A 36 -16.89 1.46 -0.97
CA LEU A 36 -16.93 2.76 -1.65
C LEU A 36 -15.73 3.63 -1.26
N ARG A 37 -15.30 3.60 0.01
CA ARG A 37 -14.09 4.28 0.47
C ARG A 37 -12.87 3.80 -0.29
N LYS A 38 -12.65 2.48 -0.35
CA LYS A 38 -11.51 1.87 -1.06
C LYS A 38 -11.51 2.22 -2.55
N ASP A 39 -12.66 2.10 -3.20
CA ASP A 39 -12.81 2.42 -4.62
C ASP A 39 -12.56 3.91 -4.90
N ALA A 40 -13.04 4.80 -4.02
CA ALA A 40 -12.82 6.24 -4.15
C ALA A 40 -11.33 6.61 -4.01
N TYR A 41 -10.64 6.09 -2.99
CA TYR A 41 -9.21 6.33 -2.83
C TYR A 41 -8.39 5.73 -3.97
N LYS A 42 -8.72 4.53 -4.45
CA LYS A 42 -8.04 3.94 -5.61
C LYS A 42 -8.19 4.82 -6.85
N GLY A 43 -9.40 5.34 -7.09
CA GLY A 43 -9.66 6.30 -8.15
C GLY A 43 -8.85 7.58 -8.01
N LEU A 44 -8.81 8.16 -6.81
CA LEU A 44 -8.04 9.37 -6.51
C LEU A 44 -6.53 9.16 -6.71
N ILE A 45 -5.99 8.05 -6.21
CA ILE A 45 -4.57 7.68 -6.38
C ILE A 45 -4.22 7.55 -7.86
N ASN A 46 -5.04 6.84 -8.63
CA ASN A 46 -4.85 6.70 -10.07
C ASN A 46 -4.91 8.05 -10.80
N GLN A 47 -5.76 8.97 -10.34
CA GLN A 47 -5.83 10.32 -10.89
C GLN A 47 -4.54 11.10 -10.66
N TYR A 48 -4.02 11.15 -9.42
CA TYR A 48 -2.75 11.82 -9.12
C TYR A 48 -1.59 11.23 -9.94
N MET A 49 -1.56 9.90 -10.11
CA MET A 49 -0.58 9.22 -10.95
C MET A 49 -0.70 9.57 -12.43
N ALA A 50 -1.92 9.64 -12.96
CA ALA A 50 -2.14 9.99 -14.37
C ALA A 50 -1.78 11.46 -14.66
N GLU A 51 -2.00 12.37 -13.70
CA GLU A 51 -1.77 13.81 -13.89
C GLU A 51 -0.30 14.22 -13.75
N GLY A 52 0.48 13.53 -12.90
CA GLY A 52 1.85 13.95 -12.61
C GLY A 52 2.80 12.84 -12.14
N GLY A 53 2.44 11.58 -12.39
CA GLY A 53 3.27 10.42 -12.07
C GLY A 53 3.48 10.20 -10.57
N SER A 54 4.51 9.42 -10.25
CA SER A 54 4.83 9.02 -8.87
C SER A 54 5.14 10.21 -7.97
N GLU A 55 5.76 11.26 -8.49
CA GLU A 55 6.11 12.45 -7.71
C GLU A 55 4.86 13.20 -7.23
N ASN A 56 3.87 13.37 -8.11
CA ASN A 56 2.61 14.00 -7.74
C ASN A 56 1.85 13.17 -6.69
N LEU A 57 1.81 11.85 -6.85
CA LEU A 57 1.20 10.95 -5.86
C LEU A 57 1.92 11.02 -4.50
N LYS A 58 3.26 11.05 -4.49
CA LYS A 58 4.05 11.18 -3.25
C LYS A 58 3.79 12.51 -2.55
N ASN A 59 3.73 13.61 -3.30
CA ASN A 59 3.41 14.93 -2.75
C ASN A 59 2.01 14.97 -2.14
N TRP A 60 1.01 14.42 -2.84
CA TRP A 60 -0.34 14.27 -2.28
C TRP A 60 -0.32 13.41 -1.02
N TRP A 61 0.33 12.25 -1.03
CA TRP A 61 0.39 11.36 0.13
C TRP A 61 1.03 12.04 1.35
N GLN A 62 2.11 12.79 1.15
CA GLN A 62 2.81 13.52 2.20
C GLN A 62 1.97 14.66 2.79
N SER A 63 1.10 15.29 2.00
CA SER A 63 0.19 16.33 2.48
C SER A 63 -0.98 15.78 3.31
N GLN A 64 -1.21 14.46 3.29
CA GLN A 64 -2.31 13.85 4.03
C GLN A 64 -2.06 13.85 5.56
N GLY A 65 -3.16 14.04 6.29
CA GLY A 65 -3.16 13.95 7.75
C GLY A 65 -2.83 12.54 8.26
N ARG A 66 -2.50 12.44 9.56
CA ARG A 66 -2.09 11.18 10.21
C ARG A 66 -3.09 10.04 10.01
N LYS A 67 -4.40 10.34 10.10
CA LYS A 67 -5.47 9.34 9.96
C LYS A 67 -5.40 8.59 8.61
N ILE A 68 -5.13 9.33 7.53
CA ILE A 68 -5.00 8.77 6.18
C ILE A 68 -3.65 8.07 6.04
N ARG A 69 -2.55 8.72 6.50
CA ARG A 69 -1.20 8.16 6.40
C ARG A 69 -0.98 6.86 7.19
N HIS A 70 -1.83 6.57 8.18
CA HIS A 70 -1.76 5.37 9.01
C HIS A 70 -2.85 4.33 8.66
N ASP A 71 -3.71 4.59 7.68
CA ASP A 71 -4.65 3.57 7.18
C ASP A 71 -3.86 2.55 6.34
N LEU A 72 -3.72 1.33 6.87
CA LEU A 72 -2.92 0.26 6.22
C LEU A 72 -3.50 -0.16 4.88
N VAL A 73 -4.82 -0.06 4.71
CA VAL A 73 -5.46 -0.34 3.43
C VAL A 73 -4.99 0.69 2.41
N LEU A 74 -5.00 1.98 2.77
CA LEU A 74 -4.54 3.03 1.86
C LEU A 74 -3.04 2.93 1.58
N GLN A 75 -2.24 2.62 2.60
CA GLN A 75 -0.82 2.32 2.40
C GLN A 75 -0.61 1.19 1.39
N SER A 76 -1.40 0.12 1.46
CA SER A 76 -1.30 -0.99 0.51
C SER A 76 -1.67 -0.60 -0.93
N ILE A 77 -2.70 0.23 -1.11
CA ILE A 77 -3.13 0.69 -2.44
C ILE A 77 -2.05 1.59 -3.05
N ILE A 78 -1.51 2.54 -2.28
CA ILE A 78 -0.47 3.47 -2.75
C ILE A 78 0.81 2.73 -3.05
N ALA A 79 1.26 1.82 -2.16
CA ALA A 79 2.47 1.06 -2.38
C ALA A 79 2.36 0.16 -3.63
N ALA A 80 1.21 -0.48 -3.86
CA ALA A 80 0.97 -1.25 -5.08
C ALA A 80 1.09 -0.37 -6.34
N CYS A 81 0.50 0.83 -6.30
CA CYS A 81 0.55 1.76 -7.42
C CYS A 81 1.96 2.28 -7.71
N LEU A 82 2.75 2.56 -6.67
CA LEU A 82 4.15 2.97 -6.79
C LEU A 82 5.03 1.85 -7.36
N ILE A 83 4.81 0.59 -6.95
CA ILE A 83 5.48 -0.58 -7.52
C ILE A 83 5.17 -0.70 -9.02
N GLU A 84 3.90 -0.53 -9.41
CA GLU A 84 3.45 -0.60 -10.80
C GLU A 84 4.02 0.52 -11.69
N CYS A 85 4.53 1.59 -11.09
CA CYS A 85 5.15 2.72 -11.78
C CYS A 85 6.67 2.80 -11.53
N ASP A 86 7.29 1.66 -11.18
CA ASP A 86 8.74 1.50 -10.96
C ASP A 86 9.34 2.41 -9.84
N ASP A 87 8.52 3.01 -8.97
CA ASP A 87 8.96 3.78 -7.80
C ASP A 87 9.04 2.86 -6.55
N SER A 88 9.88 1.83 -6.65
CA SER A 88 10.02 0.80 -5.61
C SER A 88 10.55 1.36 -4.29
N GLU A 89 11.38 2.41 -4.32
CA GLU A 89 11.94 3.02 -3.10
C GLU A 89 10.83 3.69 -2.26
N ALA A 90 9.93 4.43 -2.90
CA ALA A 90 8.82 5.05 -2.19
C ALA A 90 7.82 4.00 -1.68
N ALA A 91 7.56 2.96 -2.46
CA ALA A 91 6.71 1.85 -2.04
C ALA A 91 7.28 1.13 -0.80
N GLU A 92 8.59 0.85 -0.79
CA GLU A 92 9.29 0.21 0.34
C GLU A 92 9.12 1.03 1.63
N LYS A 93 9.30 2.36 1.56
CA LYS A 93 9.12 3.26 2.73
C LYS A 93 7.70 3.20 3.30
N ILE A 94 6.69 3.13 2.44
CA ILE A 94 5.28 3.04 2.85
C ILE A 94 5.00 1.68 3.50
N ILE A 95 5.45 0.59 2.86
CA ILE A 95 5.28 -0.77 3.38
C ILE A 95 5.97 -0.94 4.73
N ILE A 96 7.21 -0.45 4.87
CA ILE A 96 7.95 -0.48 6.15
C ILE A 96 7.20 0.29 7.23
N THR A 97 6.68 1.49 6.91
CA THR A 97 5.90 2.30 7.85
C THR A 97 4.66 1.57 8.34
N GLY A 98 3.96 0.83 7.47
CA GLY A 98 2.79 0.05 7.84
C GLY A 98 3.12 -1.19 8.65
N LEU A 99 4.08 -2.00 8.18
CA LEU A 99 4.51 -3.23 8.84
C LEU A 99 5.19 -2.99 10.20
N LYS A 100 5.72 -1.78 10.46
CA LYS A 100 6.18 -1.38 11.80
C LYS A 100 5.03 -1.10 12.78
N GLN A 101 3.83 -0.78 12.29
CA GLN A 101 2.67 -0.50 13.13
C GLN A 101 2.02 -1.81 13.58
N GLN A 102 1.70 -2.69 12.63
CA GLN A 102 1.12 -3.99 12.91
C GLN A 102 1.23 -4.93 11.71
N TYR A 103 0.91 -6.20 11.95
CA TYR A 103 0.74 -7.18 10.89
C TYR A 103 -0.40 -6.77 9.94
N ASP A 104 -0.12 -6.75 8.64
CA ASP A 104 -1.11 -6.54 7.59
C ASP A 104 -0.81 -7.44 6.39
N GLN A 105 -1.81 -8.21 5.96
CA GLN A 105 -1.63 -9.18 4.89
C GLN A 105 -1.42 -8.52 3.53
N HIS A 106 -2.08 -7.38 3.28
CA HIS A 106 -1.97 -6.69 2.00
C HIS A 106 -0.56 -6.13 1.80
N LEU A 107 0.01 -5.53 2.85
CA LEU A 107 1.39 -5.06 2.81
C LEU A 107 2.40 -6.21 2.67
N LEU A 108 2.21 -7.32 3.37
CA LEU A 108 3.09 -8.49 3.28
C LEU A 108 3.12 -9.11 1.87
N LEU A 109 1.99 -9.11 1.17
CA LEU A 109 1.90 -9.59 -0.22
C LEU A 109 2.64 -8.70 -1.23
N LEU A 110 2.91 -7.44 -0.87
CA LEU A 110 3.67 -6.51 -1.72
C LEU A 110 5.18 -6.62 -1.50
N VAL A 111 5.64 -7.10 -0.35
CA VAL A 111 7.08 -7.18 -0.03
C VAL A 111 7.88 -7.92 -1.12
N PRO A 112 7.45 -9.09 -1.63
CA PRO A 112 8.19 -9.79 -2.70
C PRO A 112 8.14 -9.08 -4.05
N ARG A 113 7.30 -8.06 -4.22
CA ARG A 113 7.24 -7.29 -5.48
C ARG A 113 8.21 -6.10 -5.49
N LEU A 114 8.87 -5.83 -4.37
CA LEU A 114 9.80 -4.72 -4.23
C LEU A 114 11.20 -5.10 -4.75
N GLN A 115 11.85 -4.13 -5.40
CA GLN A 115 13.30 -4.10 -5.52
C GLN A 115 13.87 -3.58 -4.19
N ILE A 116 14.13 -4.49 -3.26
CA ILE A 116 14.54 -4.13 -1.89
C ILE A 116 16.01 -3.75 -1.85
N ASN A 117 16.28 -2.51 -1.44
CA ASN A 117 17.64 -2.00 -1.33
C ASN A 117 18.35 -2.52 -0.08
N ASP A 118 17.63 -2.62 1.06
CA ASP A 118 18.16 -3.15 2.33
C ASP A 118 17.35 -4.35 2.82
N SER A 119 17.71 -5.53 2.30
CA SER A 119 17.08 -6.79 2.69
C SER A 119 17.25 -7.09 4.19
N LYS A 120 18.30 -6.60 4.86
CA LYS A 120 18.49 -6.84 6.29
C LYS A 120 17.48 -6.06 7.12
N ALA A 121 17.21 -4.80 6.78
CA ALA A 121 16.21 -3.99 7.45
C ALA A 121 14.80 -4.60 7.32
N MET A 122 14.41 -5.01 6.11
CA MET A 122 13.12 -5.67 5.87
C MET A 122 13.02 -7.00 6.65
N ASN A 123 14.05 -7.85 6.61
CA ASN A 123 14.08 -9.10 7.38
C ASN A 123 13.89 -8.87 8.88
N LYS A 124 14.53 -7.84 9.44
CA LYS A 124 14.38 -7.51 10.86
C LYS A 124 12.93 -7.14 11.20
N ILE A 125 12.23 -6.42 10.33
CA ILE A 125 10.81 -6.07 10.51
C ILE A 125 9.94 -7.33 10.47
N LEU A 126 10.13 -8.20 9.47
CA LEU A 126 9.36 -9.45 9.33
C LEU A 126 9.57 -10.39 10.54
N ILE A 127 10.80 -10.52 11.03
CA ILE A 127 11.11 -11.30 12.24
C ILE A 127 10.43 -10.68 13.47
N ASN A 128 10.39 -9.36 13.58
CA ASN A 128 9.69 -8.70 14.68
C ASN A 128 8.18 -8.94 14.62
N LEU A 129 7.58 -8.93 13.42
CA LEU A 129 6.17 -9.26 13.24
C LEU A 129 5.86 -10.68 13.69
N ILE A 130 6.70 -11.67 13.38
CA ILE A 130 6.55 -13.06 13.86
C ILE A 130 6.47 -13.12 15.39
N LYS A 131 7.31 -12.35 16.08
CA LYS A 131 7.32 -12.30 17.55
C LYS A 131 6.04 -11.66 18.09
N GLN A 132 5.56 -10.59 17.44
CA GLN A 132 4.35 -9.88 17.84
C GLN A 132 3.07 -10.69 17.57
N SER A 133 3.03 -11.48 16.50
CA SER A 133 1.88 -12.32 16.14
C SER A 133 1.79 -13.64 16.92
N GLY A 134 2.70 -13.89 17.88
CA GLY A 134 2.73 -15.13 18.67
C GLY A 134 3.24 -16.35 17.88
N GLY A 135 3.91 -16.14 16.76
CA GLY A 135 4.40 -17.20 15.89
C GLY A 135 4.36 -16.83 14.42
N ALA A 136 5.06 -17.62 13.60
CA ALA A 136 5.16 -17.36 12.17
C ALA A 136 3.90 -17.85 11.45
N THR A 137 3.22 -16.94 10.76
CA THR A 137 2.12 -17.31 9.86
C THR A 137 2.66 -17.91 8.57
N PRO A 138 1.89 -18.74 7.85
CA PRO A 138 2.29 -19.23 6.53
C PRO A 138 2.67 -18.12 5.56
N LEU A 139 1.96 -16.98 5.60
CA LEU A 139 2.28 -15.82 4.78
C LEU A 139 3.63 -15.20 5.16
N LEU A 140 3.92 -14.98 6.45
CA LEU A 140 5.21 -14.44 6.88
C LEU A 140 6.39 -15.34 6.47
N ASN A 141 6.24 -16.65 6.66
CA ASN A 141 7.28 -17.61 6.24
C ASN A 141 7.49 -17.60 4.73
N SER A 142 6.40 -17.55 3.96
CA SER A 142 6.47 -17.44 2.50
C SER A 142 7.16 -16.14 2.07
N THR A 143 6.77 -15.00 2.64
CA THR A 143 7.38 -13.69 2.35
C THR A 143 8.87 -13.68 2.68
N LEU A 144 9.29 -14.23 3.82
CA LEU A 144 10.71 -14.37 4.19
C LEU A 144 11.47 -15.27 3.19
N GLY A 145 10.89 -16.40 2.81
CA GLY A 145 11.49 -17.32 1.85
C GLY A 145 11.68 -16.67 0.48
N GLN A 146 10.66 -15.98 -0.03
CA GLN A 146 10.74 -15.25 -1.30
C GLN A 146 11.80 -14.15 -1.26
N LEU A 147 11.87 -13.39 -0.16
CA LEU A 147 12.89 -12.36 0.02
C LEU A 147 14.31 -12.93 0.02
N ALA A 148 14.51 -14.09 0.68
CA ALA A 148 15.80 -14.76 0.71
C ALA A 148 16.22 -15.27 -0.69
N LEU A 149 15.28 -15.81 -1.46
CA LEU A 149 15.54 -16.26 -2.84
C LEU A 149 15.94 -15.09 -3.74
N GLN A 150 15.19 -13.99 -3.70
CA GLN A 150 15.49 -12.78 -4.47
C GLN A 150 16.90 -12.28 -4.16
N HIS A 151 17.24 -12.09 -2.89
CA HIS A 151 18.59 -11.64 -2.50
C HIS A 151 19.69 -12.61 -2.98
N GLY A 152 19.43 -13.92 -2.92
CA GLY A 152 20.34 -14.94 -3.44
C GLY A 152 20.56 -14.84 -4.95
N GLU A 153 19.51 -14.55 -5.72
CA GLU A 153 19.58 -14.34 -7.17
C GLU A 153 20.36 -13.06 -7.52
N TRP A 154 20.09 -11.93 -6.85
CA TRP A 154 20.85 -10.68 -7.05
C TRP A 154 22.36 -10.85 -6.78
N ALA A 155 22.71 -11.51 -5.68
CA ALA A 155 24.10 -11.77 -5.32
C ALA A 155 24.82 -12.68 -6.32
N ARG A 156 24.08 -13.51 -7.07
CA ARG A 156 24.62 -14.33 -8.16
C ARG A 156 24.78 -13.51 -9.44
N SER A 157 23.78 -12.71 -9.82
CA SER A 157 23.82 -11.87 -11.03
C SER A 157 24.94 -10.82 -10.99
N GLY A 158 25.22 -10.25 -9.82
CA GLY A 158 26.34 -9.31 -9.64
C GLY A 158 27.74 -9.91 -9.79
N LYS A 159 27.87 -11.25 -9.85
CA LYS A 159 29.16 -11.94 -10.08
C LYS A 159 29.40 -12.30 -11.55
N VAL A 160 28.44 -12.03 -12.44
CA VAL A 160 28.48 -12.41 -13.87
C VAL A 160 29.00 -11.25 -14.76
N PHE A 161 29.39 -10.12 -14.15
CA PHE A 161 29.98 -8.97 -14.85
C PHE A 161 31.40 -8.70 -14.34
#